data_AF-A0A841GGM5-F1
#
_entry.id   AF-A0A841GGM5-F1
#
_cell.length_a   1.000
_cell.length_b   1.000
_cell.length_c   1.000
_cell.angle_alpha   90.00
_cell.angle_beta   90.00
_cell.angle_gamma   90.00
#
_symmetry.space_group_name_H-M   'P 1'
#
loop_
_entity.id
_entity.type
_entity.pdbx_description
1 polymer ?
#
loop_
_entity_poly.entity_id
_entity_poly.type
_entity_poly.pdbx_seq_one_letter_code
_entity_poly.pdbx_strand_id
1 'polypeptide(L)'
;MDIYKTYKDDVKNIAGRYYKAYKYKILSFEDLEQTIWYILMCALSKFDGRGEQRNFVLLFIKQKLISILKNNRRPPYCTDTPFTCLYFDYLSADDENTKYYREMHGEYE
;
A
#
# COMPACT_ATOMS: atom_id res chain seq x y z
N MET A 1 -3.17 20.95 -8.24
CA MET A 1 -1.99 20.10 -8.53
C MET A 1 -2.45 18.91 -9.33
N ASP A 2 -1.83 18.63 -10.47
CA ASP A 2 -2.16 17.45 -11.28
C ASP A 2 -1.43 16.24 -10.66
N ILE A 3 -2.15 15.47 -9.83
CA ILE A 3 -1.61 14.32 -9.09
C ILE A 3 -1.01 13.30 -10.05
N TYR A 4 -1.71 13.00 -11.14
CA TYR A 4 -1.25 12.05 -12.14
C TYR A 4 0.06 12.51 -12.76
N LYS A 5 0.14 13.75 -13.27
CA LYS A 5 1.38 14.26 -13.87
C LYS A 5 2.54 14.31 -12.87
N THR A 6 2.27 14.54 -11.59
CA THR A 6 3.31 14.66 -10.57
C THR A 6 3.93 13.30 -10.23
N TYR A 7 3.11 12.25 -10.11
CA TYR A 7 3.56 10.99 -9.50
C TYR A 7 3.61 9.80 -10.46
N LYS A 8 3.13 9.93 -11.71
CA LYS A 8 3.09 8.82 -12.68
C LYS A 8 4.43 8.08 -12.82
N ASP A 9 5.54 8.82 -12.84
CA ASP A 9 6.86 8.22 -13.05
C ASP A 9 7.34 7.51 -11.77
N ASP A 10 7.02 8.05 -10.60
CA ASP A 10 7.28 7.38 -9.31
C ASP A 10 6.49 6.09 -9.20
N VAL A 11 5.18 6.14 -9.50
CA VAL A 11 4.30 4.97 -9.43
C VAL A 11 4.80 3.88 -10.36
N LYS A 12 5.14 4.22 -11.60
CA LYS A 12 5.67 3.27 -12.58
C LYS A 12 7.01 2.67 -12.15
N ASN A 13 7.92 3.50 -11.62
CA ASN A 13 9.23 3.04 -11.14
C ASN A 13 9.10 2.12 -9.91
N ILE A 14 8.22 2.48 -8.96
CA ILE A 14 7.95 1.68 -7.77
C ILE A 14 7.30 0.35 -8.18
N ALA A 15 6.28 0.38 -9.05
CA ALA A 15 5.63 -0.82 -9.57
C ALA A 15 6.65 -1.76 -10.23
N GLY A 16 7.48 -1.23 -11.15
CA GLY A 16 8.55 -2.01 -11.78
C GLY A 16 9.50 -2.68 -10.80
N ARG A 17 9.96 -1.94 -9.80
CA ARG A 17 10.88 -2.45 -8.77
C ARG A 17 10.25 -3.57 -7.94
N TYR A 18 9.06 -3.34 -7.41
CA TYR A 18 8.40 -4.31 -6.53
C TYR A 18 7.85 -5.50 -7.30
N TYR A 19 7.33 -5.29 -8.52
CA TYR A 19 6.91 -6.39 -9.38
C TYR A 19 8.08 -7.33 -9.67
N LYS A 20 9.26 -6.80 -10.03
CA LYS A 20 10.45 -7.64 -10.26
C LYS A 20 10.84 -8.46 -9.02
N ALA A 21 10.76 -7.88 -7.82
CA ALA A 21 11.15 -8.53 -6.59
C ALA A 21 10.11 -9.57 -6.08
N TYR A 22 8.83 -9.35 -6.38
CA TYR A 22 7.71 -10.06 -5.77
C TYR A 22 6.73 -10.68 -6.78
N LYS A 23 7.13 -10.78 -8.05
CA LYS A 23 6.29 -11.30 -9.16
C LYS A 23 5.56 -12.59 -8.82
N TYR A 24 6.22 -13.50 -8.10
CA TYR A 24 5.70 -14.83 -7.76
C TYR A 24 4.41 -14.81 -6.92
N LYS A 25 4.09 -13.69 -6.25
CA LYS A 25 2.88 -13.56 -5.42
C LYS A 25 1.92 -12.47 -5.91
N ILE A 26 2.28 -11.72 -6.94
CA ILE A 26 1.48 -10.61 -7.45
C ILE A 26 0.63 -11.10 -8.63
N LEU A 27 -0.67 -10.80 -8.61
CA LEU A 27 -1.65 -11.18 -9.63
C LEU A 27 -1.25 -10.68 -11.02
N SER A 28 -1.03 -9.38 -11.13
CA SER A 28 -0.59 -8.71 -12.36
C SER A 28 0.20 -7.45 -12.06
N PHE A 29 0.89 -6.93 -13.08
CA PHE A 29 1.59 -5.64 -12.94
C PHE A 29 0.57 -4.50 -12.71
N GLU A 30 -0.55 -4.58 -13.41
CA GLU A 30 -1.66 -3.62 -13.37
C GLU A 30 -2.29 -3.55 -11.98
N ASP A 31 -2.53 -4.69 -11.32
CA ASP A 31 -3.08 -4.73 -9.96
C ASP A 31 -2.11 -4.10 -8.95
N LEU A 32 -0.80 -4.31 -9.12
CA LEU A 32 0.21 -3.67 -8.29
C LEU A 32 0.22 -2.15 -8.53
N GLU A 33 0.18 -1.71 -9.78
CA GLU A 33 0.16 -0.29 -10.12
C GLU A 33 -1.08 0.41 -9.55
N GLN A 34 -2.26 -0.19 -9.71
CA GLN A 34 -3.51 0.29 -9.11
C GLN A 34 -3.44 0.36 -7.59
N THR A 35 -2.85 -0.65 -6.95
CA THR A 35 -2.62 -0.65 -5.50
C THR A 35 -1.72 0.51 -5.06
N ILE A 36 -0.67 0.82 -5.82
CA ILE A 36 0.22 1.95 -5.51
C ILE A 36 -0.51 3.28 -5.67
N TRP A 37 -1.30 3.45 -6.74
CA TRP A 37 -2.14 4.64 -6.92
C TRP A 37 -3.12 4.83 -5.77
N TYR A 38 -3.76 3.75 -5.32
CA TYR A 38 -4.65 3.79 -4.17
C TYR A 38 -3.94 4.23 -2.88
N ILE A 39 -2.77 3.63 -2.58
CA ILE A 39 -1.98 4.00 -1.39
C ILE A 39 -1.53 5.46 -1.48
N LEU A 40 -1.16 5.94 -2.67
CA LEU A 40 -0.81 7.33 -2.90
C LEU A 40 -1.97 8.27 -2.56
N MET A 41 -3.19 7.95 -3.02
CA MET A 41 -4.39 8.73 -2.69
C MET A 41 -4.67 8.75 -1.18
N CYS A 42 -4.46 7.62 -0.50
CA CYS A 42 -4.55 7.53 0.97
C CYS A 42 -3.48 8.38 1.68
N ALA A 43 -2.27 8.44 1.13
CA ALA A 43 -1.22 9.30 1.69
C ALA A 43 -1.59 10.77 1.52
N LEU A 44 -2.03 11.18 0.32
CA LEU A 44 -2.44 12.57 0.07
C LEU A 44 -3.59 13.03 0.97
N SER A 45 -4.57 12.16 1.25
CA SER A 45 -5.70 12.50 2.15
C SER A 45 -5.29 12.62 3.62
N LYS A 46 -4.16 12.01 4.01
CA LYS A 46 -3.64 12.02 5.40
C LYS A 46 -2.54 13.05 5.63
N PHE A 47 -2.05 13.70 4.59
CA PHE A 47 -1.01 14.71 4.74
C PHE A 47 -1.57 15.94 5.46
N ASP A 48 -0.97 16.30 6.59
CA ASP A 48 -1.42 17.38 7.47
C ASP A 48 -0.83 18.77 7.12
N GLY A 49 -0.08 18.86 6.02
CA GLY A 49 0.58 20.07 5.57
C GLY A 49 1.98 20.30 6.15
N ARG A 50 2.48 19.44 7.04
CA ARG A 50 3.80 19.61 7.67
C ARG A 50 4.89 18.88 6.90
N GLY A 51 5.97 19.61 6.60
CA GLY A 51 7.12 19.06 5.88
C GLY A 51 6.89 18.95 4.37
N GLU A 52 7.65 18.08 3.72
CA GLU A 52 7.64 17.93 2.26
C GLU A 52 6.70 16.79 1.85
N GLN A 53 5.63 17.13 1.13
CA GLN A 53 4.54 16.21 0.78
C GLN A 53 5.03 14.99 0.00
N ARG A 54 5.94 15.16 -0.96
CA ARG A 54 6.44 14.06 -1.80
C ARG A 54 7.19 13.04 -0.96
N ASN A 55 8.06 13.46 -0.06
CA ASN A 55 8.78 12.59 0.87
C ASN A 55 7.83 11.83 1.78
N PHE A 56 6.80 12.51 2.32
CA PHE A 56 5.75 11.85 3.09
C PHE A 56 5.04 10.76 2.27
N VAL A 57 4.57 11.10 1.07
CA VAL A 57 3.85 10.17 0.17
C VAL A 57 4.73 8.96 -0.19
N LEU A 58 5.98 9.19 -0.60
CA LEU A 58 6.88 8.10 -1.00
C LEU A 58 7.24 7.19 0.18
N LEU A 59 7.45 7.75 1.37
CA LEU A 59 7.67 6.96 2.58
C LEU A 59 6.43 6.14 2.95
N PHE A 60 5.25 6.74 2.87
CA PHE A 60 3.97 6.08 3.14
C PHE A 60 3.75 4.91 2.19
N ILE A 61 3.94 5.12 0.87
CA ILE A 61 3.85 4.07 -0.15
C ILE A 61 4.81 2.92 0.18
N LYS A 62 6.08 3.24 0.49
CA LYS A 62 7.08 2.23 0.83
C LYS A 62 6.65 1.39 2.03
N GLN A 63 6.18 2.01 3.10
CA GLN A 63 5.77 1.30 4.32
C GLN A 63 4.56 0.40 4.06
N LYS A 64 3.55 0.89 3.34
CA LYS A 64 2.34 0.10 3.03
C LYS A 64 2.63 -1.03 2.04
N LEU A 65 3.49 -0.82 1.05
CA LEU A 65 3.94 -1.91 0.16
C LEU A 65 4.73 -2.99 0.91
N ILE A 66 5.54 -2.63 1.91
CA ILE A 66 6.19 -3.62 2.77
C ILE A 66 5.13 -4.43 3.52
N SER A 67 4.11 -3.77 4.10
CA SER A 67 3.01 -4.46 4.77
C SER A 67 2.28 -5.44 3.84
N ILE A 68 1.90 -4.99 2.64
CA ILE A 68 1.16 -5.81 1.68
C ILE A 68 2.04 -6.94 1.17
N LEU A 69 3.19 -6.60 0.57
CA LEU A 69 4.00 -7.58 -0.12
C LEU A 69 4.76 -8.46 0.87
N LYS A 70 5.48 -7.90 1.84
CA LYS A 70 6.31 -8.72 2.75
C LYS A 70 5.46 -9.44 3.79
N ASN A 71 4.44 -8.79 4.33
CA ASN A 71 3.64 -9.32 5.44
C ASN A 71 2.27 -9.84 4.99
N ASN A 72 2.05 -9.95 3.67
CA ASN A 72 0.86 -10.59 3.10
C ASN A 72 -0.46 -9.92 3.51
N ARG A 73 -0.43 -8.61 3.80
CA ARG A 73 -1.60 -7.84 4.27
C ARG A 73 -2.41 -7.30 3.11
N ARG A 74 -3.67 -6.97 3.39
CA ARG A 74 -4.52 -6.22 2.45
C ARG A 74 -4.07 -4.75 2.36
N PRO A 75 -4.39 -4.05 1.26
CA PRO A 75 -4.25 -2.60 1.19
C PRO A 75 -4.96 -1.91 2.37
N PRO A 76 -4.40 -0.80 2.89
CA PRO A 76 -4.94 -0.14 4.08
C PRO A 76 -6.22 0.64 3.74
N TYR A 77 -7.19 0.71 4.65
CA TYR A 77 -8.42 1.54 4.51
C TYR A 77 -9.39 1.12 3.39
N CYS A 78 -9.31 -0.12 2.89
CA CYS A 78 -10.26 -0.67 1.91
C CYS A 78 -11.29 -1.58 2.59
N THR A 79 -12.12 -1.02 3.48
CA THR A 79 -13.09 -1.80 4.28
C THR A 79 -14.33 -2.21 3.49
N ASP A 80 -14.89 -1.29 2.70
CA ASP A 80 -16.22 -1.48 2.08
C ASP A 80 -16.14 -2.34 0.82
N THR A 81 -15.07 -2.15 0.05
CA THR A 81 -14.77 -2.95 -1.15
C THR A 81 -13.29 -3.35 -1.13
N PRO A 82 -12.93 -4.41 -0.39
CA PRO A 82 -11.55 -4.86 -0.29
C PRO A 82 -11.04 -5.35 -1.64
N PHE A 83 -9.80 -4.98 -1.97
CA PHE A 83 -9.09 -5.50 -3.13
C PHE A 83 -7.67 -5.90 -2.73
N THR A 84 -6.94 -6.59 -3.60
CA THR A 84 -5.55 -6.95 -3.36
C THR A 84 -4.79 -7.10 -4.68
N CYS A 85 -3.49 -6.86 -4.66
CA CYS A 85 -2.60 -7.23 -5.77
C CYS A 85 -1.99 -8.62 -5.59
N LEU A 86 -2.26 -9.33 -4.50
CA LEU A 86 -1.71 -10.64 -4.19
C LEU A 86 -2.62 -11.78 -4.66
N TYR A 87 -2.04 -12.90 -5.07
CA TYR A 87 -2.80 -14.16 -5.16
C TYR A 87 -3.39 -14.51 -3.79
N PHE A 88 -4.59 -15.10 -3.79
CA PHE A 88 -5.31 -15.43 -2.55
C PHE A 88 -4.50 -16.35 -1.62
N ASP A 89 -3.67 -17.25 -2.16
CA ASP A 89 -2.79 -18.14 -1.37
C ASP A 89 -1.76 -17.39 -0.53
N TYR A 90 -1.44 -16.14 -0.90
CA TYR A 90 -0.50 -15.28 -0.21
C TYR A 90 -1.18 -14.23 0.66
N LEU A 91 -2.52 -14.23 0.80
CA LEU A 91 -3.17 -13.33 1.75
C LEU A 91 -3.08 -13.93 3.16
N SER A 92 -2.56 -13.13 4.10
CA SER A 92 -2.60 -13.48 5.52
C SER A 92 -4.06 -13.54 5.98
N ALA A 93 -4.38 -14.54 6.80
CA ALA A 93 -5.65 -14.65 7.50
C ALA A 93 -5.80 -13.61 8.63
N ASP A 94 -4.70 -12.97 9.03
CA ASP A 94 -4.72 -11.92 10.04
C ASP A 94 -5.39 -10.65 9.48
N ASP A 95 -6.68 -10.53 9.75
CA ASP A 95 -7.45 -9.30 9.62
C ASP A 95 -6.93 -8.26 10.62
N GLU A 96 -7.11 -6.96 10.34
CA GLU A 96 -6.73 -5.86 11.25
C GLU A 96 -7.45 -5.97 12.61
N ASN A 97 -8.51 -6.79 12.67
CA ASN A 97 -9.27 -7.15 13.86
C ASN A 97 -8.70 -8.31 14.69
N THR A 98 -7.63 -8.97 14.25
CA THR A 98 -7.01 -10.03 15.07
C THR A 98 -6.35 -9.43 16.31
N LYS A 99 -6.62 -10.06 17.46
CA LYS A 99 -6.11 -9.68 18.78
C LYS A 99 -4.61 -9.36 18.78
N TYR A 100 -3.82 -10.18 18.07
CA TYR A 100 -2.37 -9.99 17.91
C TYR A 100 -1.98 -8.67 17.22
N TYR A 101 -2.73 -8.22 16.21
CA TYR A 101 -2.45 -6.97 15.49
C TYR A 101 -2.72 -5.74 16.38
N ARG A 102 -3.84 -5.75 17.11
CA ARG A 102 -4.19 -4.69 18.07
C ARG A 102 -3.17 -4.61 19.21
N GLU A 103 -2.73 -5.77 19.73
CA GLU A 103 -1.72 -5.86 20.80
C GLU A 103 -0.33 -5.37 20.37
N MET A 104 0.08 -5.62 19.12
CA MET A 104 1.41 -5.24 18.62
C MET A 104 1.49 -3.79 18.09
N HIS A 105 0.38 -3.23 17.60
CA HIS A 105 0.37 -1.93 16.93
C HIS A 105 -0.37 -0.81 17.68
N GLY A 106 -0.87 -1.08 18.90
CA GLY A 106 -1.07 -0.04 19.92
C GLY A 106 -2.23 0.92 19.68
N GLU A 107 -3.32 0.48 19.05
CA GLU A 107 -4.60 1.17 19.21
C GLU A 107 -5.19 0.78 20.57
N TYR A 108 -4.76 1.49 21.62
CA TYR A 108 -5.46 1.51 22.89
C TYR A 108 -6.74 2.32 22.70
N GLU A 109 -7.89 1.71 23.00
CA GLU A 109 -9.18 2.42 23.16
C GLU A 109 -9.08 3.52 24.23
#